data_AF-A0A428K8A1-F1
#
_entry.id   AF-A0A428K8A1-F1
#
_cell.length_a   1.000
_cell.length_b   1.000
_cell.length_c   1.000
_cell.angle_alpha   90.00
_cell.angle_beta   90.00
_cell.angle_gamma   90.00
#
_symmetry.space_group_name_H-M   'P 1'
#
loop_
_entity.id
_entity.type
_entity.pdbx_description
1 polymer ?
#
loop_
_entity_poly.entity_id
_entity_poly.type
_entity_poly.pdbx_seq_one_letter_code
_entity_poly.pdbx_strand_id
1 'polypeptide(L)'
;MCFFSRLLPVVFLVAASLSAGAQHQLQLDVARFRNDDIAVKGGVVEVYATVAGKSLAYQKRGPKMFQAGATVTLEVVRPDGTAAYQETVTLKPPVLRDTTAVIKNPISFQKRLNLPDGRYTLRGQMRDLYRAGSTDIVEEPLTVEFGVTKPVLSDVVLLAKPASRSAVEPNNFMRNGLSLTRAAGGLYARGQDKLFFYTELYNATAGQPLTVRYRLRAAKAAKEAASGQHAVQGADGRPTVLAGTLDLSKVPTGEYMLTVEVRSAKNQLLTTQTTTVNRNTADYAPAGAVMPR
;
A
#
# COMPACT_ATOMS: atom_id res chain seq x y z
N MET A 1 -35.57 -51.73 45.93
CA MET A 1 -36.12 -50.73 44.98
C MET A 1 -35.04 -49.70 44.73
N CYS A 2 -34.30 -49.81 43.62
CA CYS A 2 -33.21 -48.88 43.27
C CYS A 2 -33.64 -48.10 42.03
N PHE A 3 -33.89 -46.79 42.16
CA PHE A 3 -34.13 -45.90 41.03
C PHE A 3 -32.81 -45.27 40.58
N PHE A 4 -32.30 -45.70 39.43
CA PHE A 4 -31.20 -45.05 38.72
C PHE A 4 -31.76 -43.83 37.97
N SER A 5 -31.48 -42.62 38.47
CA SER A 5 -31.73 -41.38 37.74
C SER A 5 -30.61 -41.17 36.71
N ARG A 6 -30.93 -41.31 35.42
CA ARG A 6 -30.02 -41.01 34.31
C ARG A 6 -29.99 -39.49 34.08
N LEU A 7 -28.93 -38.81 34.54
CA LEU A 7 -28.64 -37.44 34.11
C LEU A 7 -28.14 -37.45 32.65
N LEU A 8 -28.89 -36.78 31.78
CA LEU A 8 -28.51 -36.52 30.39
C LEU A 8 -27.52 -35.33 30.35
N PRO A 9 -26.35 -35.42 29.70
CA PRO A 9 -25.46 -34.28 29.57
C PRO A 9 -26.02 -33.31 28.53
N VAL A 10 -26.36 -32.09 28.97
CA VAL A 10 -26.71 -30.97 28.07
C VAL A 10 -25.41 -30.49 27.42
N VAL A 11 -25.23 -30.80 26.14
CA VAL A 11 -24.14 -30.28 25.32
C VAL A 11 -24.47 -28.84 24.95
N PHE A 12 -23.77 -27.89 25.56
CA PHE A 12 -23.81 -26.48 25.17
C PHE A 12 -23.05 -26.30 23.85
N LEU A 13 -23.79 -26.15 22.75
CA LEU A 13 -23.23 -25.81 21.45
C LEU A 13 -22.88 -24.31 21.45
N VAL A 14 -21.60 -24.00 21.70
CA VAL A 14 -21.08 -22.64 21.52
C VAL A 14 -21.01 -22.36 20.01
N ALA A 15 -21.99 -21.62 19.50
CA ALA A 15 -21.94 -21.08 18.15
C ALA A 15 -20.84 -20.00 18.10
N ALA A 16 -19.67 -20.35 17.56
CA ALA A 16 -18.66 -19.36 17.21
C ALA A 16 -19.20 -18.51 16.06
N SER A 17 -19.63 -17.28 16.37
CA SER A 17 -19.94 -16.27 15.37
C SER A 17 -18.65 -15.92 14.64
N LEU A 18 -18.46 -16.46 13.44
CA LEU A 18 -17.48 -15.94 12.49
C LEU A 18 -17.93 -14.52 12.14
N SER A 19 -17.30 -13.51 12.74
CA SER A 19 -17.41 -12.15 12.24
C SER A 19 -16.80 -12.13 10.84
N ALA A 20 -17.63 -12.19 9.80
CA ALA A 20 -17.22 -11.81 8.47
C ALA A 20 -16.79 -10.34 8.56
N GLY A 21 -15.48 -10.09 8.50
CA GLY A 21 -14.96 -8.73 8.46
C GLY A 21 -15.63 -8.00 7.29
N ALA A 22 -16.10 -6.77 7.53
CA ALA A 22 -16.70 -5.96 6.48
C ALA A 22 -15.68 -5.80 5.35
N GLN A 23 -16.04 -6.21 4.13
CA GLN A 23 -15.19 -5.97 2.98
C GLN A 23 -15.31 -4.51 2.59
N HIS A 24 -14.31 -3.70 2.97
CA HIS A 24 -14.24 -2.29 2.62
C HIS A 24 -14.14 -2.10 1.10
N GLN A 25 -14.81 -1.05 0.63
CA GLN A 25 -14.81 -0.58 -0.76
C GLN A 25 -13.71 0.45 -1.01
N LEU A 26 -13.32 1.18 0.05
CA LEU A 26 -12.14 2.02 0.12
C LEU A 26 -10.97 1.17 0.64
N GLN A 27 -9.82 1.34 0.02
CA GLN A 27 -8.55 0.86 0.52
C GLN A 27 -7.62 2.05 0.73
N LEU A 28 -7.02 2.10 1.92
CA LEU A 28 -5.93 3.01 2.24
C LEU A 28 -4.60 2.26 2.23
N ASP A 29 -3.57 2.88 1.69
CA ASP A 29 -2.19 2.41 1.74
C ASP A 29 -1.28 3.62 1.99
N VAL A 30 -0.17 3.38 2.67
CA VAL A 30 0.74 4.43 3.13
C VAL A 30 2.18 4.05 2.84
N ALA A 31 2.97 5.03 2.40
CA ALA A 31 4.42 4.96 2.51
C ALA A 31 4.97 6.20 3.18
N ARG A 32 5.82 5.98 4.17
CA ARG A 32 6.50 7.01 4.93
C ARG A 32 7.93 7.15 4.45
N PHE A 33 8.34 8.40 4.31
CA PHE A 33 9.68 8.79 3.96
C PHE A 33 10.14 9.90 4.90
N ARG A 34 11.44 10.06 5.07
CA ARG A 34 11.96 11.19 5.85
C ARG A 34 11.65 12.50 5.14
N ASN A 35 11.28 13.51 5.93
CA ASN A 35 11.31 14.88 5.44
C ASN A 35 12.74 15.43 5.55
N ASP A 36 13.34 15.78 4.42
CA ASP A 36 14.68 16.36 4.40
C ASP A 36 14.66 17.89 4.67
N ASP A 37 13.47 18.50 4.77
CA ASP A 37 13.32 19.89 5.24
C ASP A 37 13.58 19.97 6.76
N ILE A 38 14.73 20.54 7.10
CA ILE A 38 15.20 20.72 8.47
C ILE A 38 14.29 21.61 9.33
N ALA A 39 13.45 22.45 8.72
CA ALA A 39 12.49 23.29 9.43
C ALA A 39 11.28 22.49 9.94
N VAL A 40 10.94 21.37 9.29
CA VAL A 40 9.82 20.51 9.66
C VAL A 40 10.34 19.08 9.89
N LYS A 41 10.90 18.86 11.08
CA LYS A 41 11.29 17.52 11.54
C LYS A 41 10.08 16.58 11.48
N GLY A 42 10.22 15.46 10.79
CA GLY A 42 9.16 14.49 10.60
C GLY A 42 9.32 13.68 9.32
N GLY A 43 8.19 13.25 8.78
CA GLY A 43 8.13 12.46 7.56
C GLY A 43 7.24 13.08 6.49
N VAL A 44 7.52 12.72 5.24
CA VAL A 44 6.59 12.83 4.13
C VAL A 44 5.79 11.52 4.09
N VAL A 45 4.50 11.62 4.35
CA VAL A 45 3.56 10.49 4.28
C VAL A 45 2.84 10.56 2.94
N GLU A 46 3.08 9.56 2.11
CA GLU A 46 2.34 9.33 0.87
C GLU A 46 1.13 8.45 1.19
N VAL A 47 -0.07 9.02 1.08
CA VAL A 47 -1.33 8.32 1.28
C VAL A 47 -1.94 7.99 -0.08
N TYR A 48 -2.34 6.73 -0.23
CA TYR A 48 -3.02 6.19 -1.41
C TYR A 48 -4.41 5.78 -0.99
N ALA A 49 -5.41 6.37 -1.63
CA ALA A 49 -6.80 5.99 -1.44
C ALA A 49 -7.32 5.41 -2.74
N THR A 50 -7.81 4.17 -2.68
CA THR A 50 -8.30 3.42 -3.84
C THR A 50 -9.74 2.98 -3.59
N VAL A 51 -10.65 3.36 -4.47
CA VAL A 51 -12.05 2.95 -4.42
C VAL A 51 -12.30 1.85 -5.45
N ALA A 52 -12.92 0.75 -5.01
CA ALA A 52 -13.30 -0.35 -5.88
C ALA A 52 -14.39 0.11 -6.87
N GLY A 53 -14.01 0.40 -8.12
CA GLY A 53 -14.96 0.88 -9.14
C GLY A 53 -16.15 -0.05 -9.35
N LYS A 54 -15.96 -1.35 -9.13
CA LYS A 54 -17.02 -2.37 -9.20
C LYS A 54 -18.14 -2.20 -8.17
N SER A 55 -17.86 -1.60 -6.99
CA SER A 55 -18.86 -1.43 -5.94
C SER A 55 -19.73 -0.19 -6.11
N LEU A 56 -19.29 0.76 -6.94
CA LEU A 56 -19.96 2.03 -7.17
C LEU A 56 -21.21 1.88 -8.04
N ALA A 57 -22.23 2.68 -7.72
CA ALA A 57 -23.39 2.92 -8.55
C ALA A 57 -22.97 3.73 -9.79
N TYR A 58 -23.45 3.30 -10.96
CA TYR A 58 -23.24 4.02 -12.22
C TYR A 58 -24.53 4.69 -12.62
N GLN A 59 -24.50 6.00 -12.79
CA GLN A 59 -25.64 6.76 -13.28
C GLN A 59 -25.55 6.92 -14.80
N LYS A 60 -26.67 6.70 -15.50
CA LYS A 60 -26.78 6.96 -16.93
C LYS A 60 -26.65 8.46 -17.20
N ARG A 61 -25.77 8.83 -18.14
CA ARG A 61 -25.48 10.21 -18.59
C ARG A 61 -26.01 10.48 -19.99
N GLY A 62 -26.43 9.44 -20.70
CA GLY A 62 -27.01 9.49 -22.04
C GLY A 62 -27.12 8.09 -22.65
N PRO A 63 -27.47 7.96 -23.95
CA PRO A 63 -27.51 6.66 -24.62
C PRO A 63 -26.14 5.98 -24.56
N LYS A 64 -26.07 4.80 -23.94
CA LYS A 64 -24.81 4.04 -23.74
C LYS A 64 -23.69 4.89 -23.12
N MET A 65 -24.02 5.75 -22.16
CA MET A 65 -23.04 6.52 -21.39
C MET A 65 -23.36 6.40 -19.91
N PHE A 66 -22.44 5.84 -19.14
CA PHE A 66 -22.58 5.60 -17.72
C PHE A 66 -21.36 6.10 -16.97
N GLN A 67 -21.56 6.76 -15.84
CA GLN A 67 -20.46 7.23 -15.01
C GLN A 67 -20.78 7.00 -13.54
N ALA A 68 -19.80 6.49 -12.79
CA ALA A 68 -19.86 6.40 -11.33
C ALA A 68 -19.24 7.65 -10.70
N GLY A 69 -19.20 7.70 -9.37
CA GLY A 69 -18.40 8.66 -8.66
C GLY A 69 -18.47 8.44 -7.15
N ALA A 70 -17.43 8.87 -6.47
CA ALA A 70 -17.33 8.77 -5.02
C ALA A 70 -16.68 10.04 -4.45
N THR A 71 -17.04 10.41 -3.23
CA THR A 71 -16.25 11.34 -2.42
C THR A 71 -15.44 10.56 -1.41
N VAL A 72 -14.16 10.90 -1.24
CA VAL A 72 -13.31 10.38 -0.18
C VAL A 72 -12.86 11.55 0.68
N THR A 73 -13.27 11.55 1.96
CA THR A 73 -12.72 12.45 2.98
C THR A 73 -11.55 11.76 3.65
N LEU A 74 -10.36 12.35 3.52
CA LEU A 74 -9.14 11.88 4.15
C LEU A 74 -8.84 12.74 5.37
N GLU A 75 -8.57 12.11 6.50
CA GLU A 75 -8.23 12.75 7.78
C GLU A 75 -6.98 12.11 8.37
N VAL A 76 -6.10 12.92 8.92
CA VAL A 76 -5.04 12.46 9.84
C VAL A 76 -5.38 13.03 11.21
N VAL A 77 -5.66 12.16 12.16
CA VAL A 77 -6.16 12.52 13.49
C VAL A 77 -5.06 12.31 14.52
N ARG A 78 -4.84 13.29 15.39
CA ARG A 78 -3.90 13.21 16.52
C ARG A 78 -4.51 12.40 17.68
N PRO A 79 -3.70 11.95 18.67
CA PRO A 79 -4.21 11.21 19.81
C PRO A 79 -5.21 12.00 20.67
N ASP A 80 -5.15 13.32 20.65
CA ASP A 80 -6.10 14.23 21.33
C ASP A 80 -7.43 14.41 20.57
N GLY A 81 -7.60 13.74 19.43
CA GLY A 81 -8.79 13.81 18.58
C GLY A 81 -8.80 14.99 17.59
N THR A 82 -7.81 15.87 17.62
CA THR A 82 -7.72 16.99 16.67
C THR A 82 -7.23 16.54 15.30
N ALA A 83 -7.77 17.12 14.23
CA ALA A 83 -7.27 16.86 12.88
C ALA A 83 -5.89 17.52 12.68
N ALA A 84 -4.88 16.73 12.35
CA ALA A 84 -3.63 17.20 11.77
C ALA A 84 -3.78 17.53 10.28
N TYR A 85 -4.73 16.88 9.62
CA TYR A 85 -5.05 17.10 8.22
C TYR A 85 -6.49 16.68 7.93
N GLN A 86 -7.15 17.39 7.01
CA GLN A 86 -8.45 16.98 6.47
C GLN A 86 -8.63 17.52 5.03
N GLU A 87 -9.06 16.65 4.11
CA GLU A 87 -9.40 17.05 2.73
C GLU A 87 -10.46 16.10 2.16
N THR A 88 -11.42 16.64 1.41
CA THR A 88 -12.39 15.84 0.66
C THR A 88 -12.09 15.90 -0.84
N VAL A 89 -11.90 14.74 -1.45
CA VAL A 89 -11.62 14.58 -2.88
C VAL A 89 -12.80 13.90 -3.55
N THR A 90 -13.23 14.41 -4.71
CA THR A 90 -14.24 13.75 -5.55
C THR A 90 -13.56 12.96 -6.66
N LEU A 91 -13.84 11.66 -6.72
CA LEU A 91 -13.34 10.74 -7.73
C LEU A 91 -14.43 10.47 -8.76
N LYS A 92 -14.14 10.72 -10.04
CA LYS A 92 -15.04 10.43 -11.17
C LYS A 92 -14.27 9.57 -12.18
N PRO A 93 -14.61 8.27 -12.34
CA PRO A 93 -14.00 7.45 -13.37
C PRO A 93 -14.41 7.92 -14.77
N PRO A 94 -13.72 7.45 -15.81
CA PRO A 94 -14.15 7.64 -17.19
C PRO A 94 -15.58 7.16 -17.44
N VAL A 95 -16.21 7.74 -18.45
CA VAL A 95 -17.54 7.31 -18.93
C VAL A 95 -17.41 5.94 -19.59
N LEU A 96 -18.23 4.99 -19.16
CA LEU A 96 -18.33 3.66 -19.74
C LEU A 96 -19.45 3.62 -20.77
N ARG A 97 -19.21 2.89 -21.86
CA ARG A 97 -20.24 2.59 -22.87
C ARG A 97 -21.12 1.40 -22.51
N ASP A 98 -20.56 0.52 -21.68
CA ASP A 98 -21.20 -0.69 -21.19
C ASP A 98 -20.76 -0.94 -19.74
N THR A 99 -21.72 -1.14 -18.84
CA THR A 99 -21.48 -1.41 -17.42
C THR A 99 -21.48 -2.90 -17.09
N THR A 100 -21.75 -3.76 -18.08
CA THR A 100 -21.74 -5.24 -17.95
C THR A 100 -20.34 -5.82 -18.14
N ALA A 101 -19.40 -5.06 -18.71
CA ALA A 101 -18.01 -5.43 -18.78
C ALA A 101 -17.44 -5.62 -17.35
N VAL A 102 -16.79 -6.76 -17.12
CA VAL A 102 -16.18 -7.17 -15.84
C VAL A 102 -15.15 -6.15 -15.32
N ILE A 103 -14.64 -5.27 -16.19
CA ILE A 103 -13.56 -4.34 -15.90
C ILE A 103 -14.12 -2.95 -15.54
N LYS A 104 -14.63 -2.83 -14.31
CA LYS A 104 -14.77 -1.53 -13.64
C LYS A 104 -13.48 -1.26 -12.86
N ASN A 105 -12.52 -0.62 -13.53
CA ASN A 105 -11.22 -0.31 -12.93
C ASN A 105 -11.41 0.45 -11.60
N PRO A 106 -10.59 0.13 -10.57
CA PRO A 106 -10.58 0.95 -9.38
C PRO A 106 -10.06 2.35 -9.69
N ILE A 107 -10.42 3.29 -8.82
CA ILE A 107 -10.10 4.69 -8.97
C ILE A 107 -9.28 5.10 -7.77
N SER A 108 -8.12 5.70 -8.01
CA SER A 108 -7.19 6.04 -6.96
C SER A 108 -6.72 7.48 -7.07
N PHE A 109 -6.36 8.05 -5.93
CA PHE A 109 -5.55 9.27 -5.87
C PHE A 109 -4.41 9.11 -4.86
N GLN A 110 -3.42 9.99 -4.98
CA GLN A 110 -2.31 10.06 -4.05
C GLN A 110 -2.25 11.45 -3.42
N LYS A 111 -2.04 11.50 -2.10
CA LYS A 111 -1.73 12.74 -1.37
C LYS A 111 -0.39 12.61 -0.65
N ARG A 112 0.42 13.67 -0.66
CA ARG A 112 1.62 13.81 0.17
C ARG A 112 1.33 14.75 1.32
N LEU A 113 1.67 14.32 2.53
CA LEU A 113 1.47 15.08 3.76
C LEU A 113 2.82 15.20 4.48
N ASN A 114 3.23 16.41 4.83
CA ASN A 114 4.35 16.60 5.74
C ASN A 114 3.80 16.54 7.17
N LEU A 115 4.21 15.52 7.91
CA LEU A 115 3.75 15.29 9.27
C LEU A 115 4.95 15.25 10.22
N PRO A 116 4.89 15.96 11.36
CA PRO A 116 5.87 15.80 12.41
C PRO A 116 5.95 14.36 12.93
N ASP A 117 7.09 13.99 13.50
CA ASP A 117 7.22 12.72 14.22
C ASP A 117 6.11 12.59 15.28
N GLY A 118 5.47 11.43 15.34
CA GLY A 118 4.32 11.20 16.20
C GLY A 118 3.45 10.02 15.81
N ARG A 119 2.43 9.79 16.62
CA ARG A 119 1.38 8.78 16.37
C ARG A 119 0.09 9.48 15.97
N TYR A 120 -0.59 8.91 14.99
CA TYR A 120 -1.80 9.42 14.37
C TYR A 120 -2.73 8.26 14.04
N THR A 121 -3.98 8.58 13.70
CA THR A 121 -4.90 7.70 12.99
C THR A 121 -5.13 8.27 11.60
N LEU A 122 -4.86 7.47 10.57
CA LEU A 122 -5.27 7.78 9.21
C LEU A 122 -6.70 7.29 9.04
N ARG A 123 -7.62 8.19 8.71
CA ARG A 123 -9.04 7.87 8.47
C ARG A 123 -9.42 8.25 7.05
N GLY A 124 -10.10 7.34 6.37
CA GLY A 124 -10.71 7.59 5.07
C GLY A 124 -12.21 7.29 5.15
N GLN A 125 -13.02 8.23 4.69
CA GLN A 125 -14.47 8.07 4.61
C GLN A 125 -14.91 8.18 3.16
N MET A 126 -15.41 7.09 2.59
CA MET A 126 -15.91 7.04 1.21
C MET A 126 -17.43 7.07 1.18
N ARG A 127 -17.99 7.89 0.30
CA ARG A 127 -19.43 7.91 -0.04
C ARG A 127 -19.60 7.80 -1.54
N ASP A 128 -20.52 6.95 -1.96
CA ASP A 128 -20.96 6.85 -3.34
C ASP A 128 -21.82 8.07 -3.71
N LEU A 129 -21.54 8.74 -4.83
CA LEU A 129 -22.28 9.93 -5.26
C LEU A 129 -23.72 9.63 -5.69
N TYR A 130 -24.02 8.40 -6.07
CA TYR A 130 -25.32 8.01 -6.65
C TYR A 130 -26.04 6.92 -5.85
N ARG A 131 -25.50 6.51 -4.69
CA ARG A 131 -26.17 5.62 -3.74
C ARG A 131 -26.22 6.28 -2.36
N ALA A 132 -27.43 6.61 -1.92
CA ALA A 132 -27.65 7.15 -0.58
C ALA A 132 -27.41 6.08 0.51
N GLY A 133 -27.03 6.53 1.70
CA GLY A 133 -27.01 5.70 2.92
C GLY A 133 -25.80 4.78 3.10
N SER A 134 -24.85 4.72 2.16
CA SER A 134 -23.60 3.96 2.34
C SER A 134 -22.40 4.88 2.57
N THR A 135 -21.84 4.86 3.77
CA THR A 135 -20.50 5.40 4.05
C THR A 135 -19.60 4.24 4.42
N ASP A 136 -18.47 4.13 3.74
CA ASP A 136 -17.42 3.18 4.08
C ASP A 136 -16.29 3.91 4.79
N ILE A 137 -15.97 3.50 6.01
CA ILE A 137 -14.95 4.15 6.85
C ILE A 137 -13.84 3.16 7.10
N VAL A 138 -12.62 3.59 6.78
CA VAL A 138 -11.38 2.84 7.03
C VAL A 138 -10.52 3.67 7.96
N GLU A 139 -10.02 3.05 9.02
CA GLU A 139 -9.08 3.65 9.96
C GLU A 139 -7.86 2.77 10.11
N GLU A 140 -6.68 3.37 10.01
CA GLU A 140 -5.40 2.69 10.13
C GLU A 140 -4.50 3.47 11.10
N PRO A 141 -3.80 2.81 12.04
CA PRO A 141 -2.81 3.47 12.87
C PRO A 141 -1.64 3.96 12.00
N LEU A 142 -1.19 5.20 12.22
CA LEU A 142 -0.10 5.82 11.49
C LEU A 142 0.97 6.32 12.46
N THR A 143 2.19 5.78 12.37
CA THR A 143 3.34 6.29 13.15
C THR A 143 4.37 6.88 12.20
N VAL A 144 4.81 8.10 12.48
CA VAL A 144 5.88 8.79 11.76
C VAL A 144 7.07 8.92 12.71
N GLU A 145 8.21 8.32 12.34
CA GLU A 145 9.41 8.32 13.17
C GLU A 145 10.65 8.29 12.28
N PHE A 146 11.29 9.45 12.10
CA PHE A 146 12.55 9.57 11.35
C PHE A 146 13.69 10.22 12.13
N GLY A 147 13.52 10.49 13.43
CA GLY A 147 14.53 11.04 14.33
C GLY A 147 15.76 10.14 14.62
N VAL A 148 15.90 9.00 13.95
CA VAL A 148 17.03 8.08 14.16
C VAL A 148 18.28 8.53 13.41
N THR A 149 19.45 8.34 14.03
CA THR A 149 20.76 8.67 13.43
C THR A 149 21.44 7.49 12.75
N LYS A 150 20.98 6.27 13.03
CA LYS A 150 21.47 5.04 12.39
C LYS A 150 20.90 4.91 10.97
N PRO A 151 21.53 4.10 10.09
CA PRO A 151 20.95 3.77 8.79
C PRO A 151 19.52 3.24 8.94
N VAL A 152 18.58 3.82 8.19
CA VAL A 152 17.16 3.46 8.26
C VAL A 152 16.54 3.50 6.87
N LEU A 153 15.61 2.59 6.60
CA LEU A 153 14.86 2.53 5.35
C LEU A 153 13.55 3.29 5.49
N SER A 154 13.13 3.99 4.43
CA SER A 154 11.74 4.36 4.24
C SER A 154 10.85 3.11 4.15
N ASP A 155 9.53 3.30 4.16
CA ASP A 155 8.65 2.20 3.74
C ASP A 155 9.00 1.73 2.32
N VAL A 156 8.76 0.44 2.05
CA VAL A 156 8.99 -0.15 0.74
C VAL A 156 7.76 0.06 -0.13
N VAL A 157 7.95 0.72 -1.27
CA VAL A 157 6.92 0.94 -2.27
C VAL A 157 6.95 -0.18 -3.29
N LEU A 158 5.85 -0.92 -3.40
CA LEU A 158 5.65 -1.91 -4.45
C LEU A 158 5.19 -1.24 -5.74
N LEU A 159 5.83 -1.60 -6.85
CA LEU A 159 5.64 -0.98 -8.16
C LEU A 159 5.13 -1.99 -9.19
N ALA A 160 4.22 -1.53 -10.03
CA ALA A 160 3.65 -2.32 -11.14
C ALA A 160 4.56 -2.35 -12.38
N LYS A 161 5.51 -1.41 -12.48
CA LYS A 161 6.54 -1.34 -13.52
C LYS A 161 7.85 -0.81 -12.92
N PRO A 162 9.00 -0.95 -13.60
CA PRO A 162 10.26 -0.40 -13.10
C PRO A 162 10.13 1.10 -12.80
N ALA A 163 10.77 1.55 -11.72
CA ALA A 163 10.97 2.98 -11.49
C ALA A 163 11.78 3.55 -12.66
N SER A 164 11.28 4.61 -13.29
CA SER A 164 11.89 5.16 -14.50
C SER A 164 12.04 6.67 -14.38
N ARG A 165 13.10 7.23 -14.96
CA ARG A 165 13.15 8.68 -15.19
C ARG A 165 12.03 9.04 -16.16
N SER A 166 11.31 10.10 -15.85
CA SER A 166 10.26 10.63 -16.71
C SER A 166 10.71 11.96 -17.28
N ALA A 167 10.42 12.19 -18.56
CA ALA A 167 10.61 13.50 -19.20
C ALA A 167 9.42 14.46 -18.94
N VAL A 168 8.44 14.01 -18.14
CA VAL A 168 7.27 14.79 -17.74
C VAL A 168 7.63 15.69 -16.56
N GLU A 169 6.99 16.86 -16.50
CA GLU A 169 7.07 17.80 -15.38
C GLU A 169 6.89 17.12 -14.00
N PRO A 170 7.56 17.63 -12.96
CA PRO A 170 7.40 17.14 -11.60
C PRO A 170 5.94 17.08 -11.16
N ASN A 171 5.55 15.92 -10.63
CA ASN A 171 4.21 15.66 -10.15
C ASN A 171 4.23 14.74 -8.92
N ASN A 172 3.05 14.50 -8.34
CA ASN A 172 2.91 13.72 -7.10
C ASN A 172 3.43 12.27 -7.21
N PHE A 173 3.52 11.71 -8.42
CA PHE A 173 4.04 10.36 -8.66
C PHE A 173 5.56 10.31 -8.87
N MET A 174 6.25 11.46 -8.81
CA MET A 174 7.71 11.51 -8.90
C MET A 174 8.38 11.58 -7.53
N ARG A 175 9.45 10.82 -7.35
CA ARG A 175 10.25 10.81 -6.13
C ARG A 175 11.72 10.60 -6.46
N ASN A 176 12.61 11.48 -5.96
CA ASN A 176 14.04 11.47 -6.29
C ASN A 176 14.33 11.38 -7.81
N GLY A 177 13.55 12.11 -8.62
CA GLY A 177 13.68 12.11 -10.09
C GLY A 177 13.17 10.85 -10.79
N LEU A 178 12.51 9.94 -10.08
CA LEU A 178 11.91 8.71 -10.63
C LEU A 178 10.40 8.77 -10.58
N SER A 179 9.74 8.40 -11.67
CA SER A 179 8.31 8.13 -11.68
C SER A 179 8.03 6.77 -11.07
N LEU A 180 7.17 6.76 -10.05
CA LEU A 180 6.76 5.57 -9.33
C LEU A 180 5.32 5.24 -9.72
N THR A 181 5.12 4.09 -10.35
CA THR A 181 3.78 3.56 -10.62
C THR A 181 3.53 2.37 -9.72
N ARG A 182 2.69 2.58 -8.71
CA ARG A 182 2.46 1.61 -7.65
C ARG A 182 1.67 0.39 -8.09
N ALA A 183 1.97 -0.73 -7.46
CA ALA A 183 1.08 -1.89 -7.42
C ALA A 183 0.05 -1.64 -6.30
N ALA A 184 -1.18 -1.26 -6.67
CA ALA A 184 -2.22 -0.94 -5.70
C ALA A 184 -2.46 -2.12 -4.74
N GLY A 185 -2.38 -1.87 -3.43
CA GLY A 185 -2.56 -2.89 -2.40
C GLY A 185 -1.53 -4.02 -2.43
N GLY A 186 -0.37 -3.80 -3.06
CA GLY A 186 0.65 -4.82 -3.26
C GLY A 186 0.20 -5.98 -4.14
N LEU A 187 -0.86 -5.79 -4.96
CA LEU A 187 -1.42 -6.84 -5.81
C LEU A 187 -0.58 -7.03 -7.09
N TYR A 188 -0.12 -8.25 -7.30
CA TYR A 188 0.51 -8.75 -8.51
C TYR A 188 -0.36 -9.84 -9.14
N ALA A 189 -1.07 -9.49 -10.19
CA ALA A 189 -2.08 -10.36 -10.78
C ALA A 189 -1.63 -11.01 -12.11
N ARG A 190 -2.58 -11.55 -12.89
CA ARG A 190 -2.29 -12.18 -14.18
C ARG A 190 -1.44 -11.28 -15.09
N GLY A 191 -0.36 -11.83 -15.63
CA GLY A 191 0.56 -11.14 -16.53
C GLY A 191 1.60 -10.25 -15.83
N GLN A 192 1.56 -10.14 -14.50
CA GLN A 192 2.59 -9.46 -13.72
C GLN A 192 3.57 -10.49 -13.15
N ASP A 193 4.51 -10.91 -14.01
CA ASP A 193 5.54 -11.89 -13.64
C ASP A 193 6.82 -11.25 -13.09
N LYS A 194 6.78 -9.95 -12.82
CA LYS A 194 7.86 -9.23 -12.16
C LYS A 194 7.31 -8.35 -11.05
N LEU A 195 7.97 -8.42 -9.90
CA LEU A 195 7.80 -7.47 -8.81
C LEU A 195 8.91 -6.43 -8.91
N PHE A 196 8.53 -5.16 -8.83
CA PHE A 196 9.47 -4.04 -8.73
C PHE A 196 9.24 -3.34 -7.39
N PHE A 197 10.29 -2.81 -6.78
CA PHE A 197 10.13 -2.00 -5.56
C PHE A 197 11.04 -0.77 -5.56
N TYR A 198 10.70 0.17 -4.68
CA TYR A 198 11.47 1.37 -4.38
C TYR A 198 11.51 1.60 -2.87
N THR A 199 12.68 1.99 -2.34
CA THR A 199 12.84 2.47 -0.95
C THR A 199 14.04 3.42 -0.88
N GLU A 200 14.08 4.26 0.15
CA GLU A 200 15.17 5.20 0.41
C GLU A 200 15.93 4.76 1.66
N LEU A 201 17.25 4.66 1.54
CA LEU A 201 18.14 4.46 2.68
C LEU A 201 18.69 5.81 3.14
N TYR A 202 18.37 6.16 4.37
CA TYR A 202 18.87 7.35 5.04
C TYR A 202 20.07 7.02 5.93
N ASN A 203 20.88 8.05 6.25
CA ASN A 203 22.02 7.99 7.17
C ASN A 203 23.10 6.95 6.79
N ALA A 204 23.19 6.58 5.52
CA ALA A 204 24.34 5.86 5.00
C ALA A 204 25.53 6.82 4.89
N THR A 205 26.74 6.35 5.20
CA THR A 205 27.94 7.17 4.97
C THR A 205 28.19 7.28 3.46
N ALA A 206 28.48 8.49 2.97
CA ALA A 206 28.78 8.71 1.56
C ALA A 206 29.92 7.80 1.07
N GLY A 207 29.76 7.18 -0.09
CA GLY A 207 30.72 6.25 -0.68
C GLY A 207 30.84 4.89 0.03
N GLN A 208 30.14 4.68 1.15
CA GLN A 208 30.18 3.41 1.88
C GLN A 208 29.68 2.26 0.97
N PRO A 209 30.46 1.18 0.79
CA PRO A 209 30.00 0.02 0.05
C PRO A 209 28.94 -0.74 0.86
N LEU A 210 27.80 -0.98 0.22
CA LEU A 210 26.62 -1.63 0.80
C LEU A 210 26.13 -2.75 -0.12
N THR A 211 25.47 -3.73 0.48
CA THR A 211 24.72 -4.77 -0.25
C THR A 211 23.26 -4.67 0.12
N VAL A 212 22.41 -4.53 -0.90
CA VAL A 212 20.96 -4.63 -0.76
C VAL A 212 20.57 -6.06 -1.06
N ARG A 213 19.91 -6.73 -0.11
CA ARG A 213 19.36 -8.07 -0.31
C ARG A 213 17.86 -8.02 -0.09
N TYR A 214 17.10 -8.64 -0.96
CA TYR A 214 15.66 -8.66 -0.86
C TYR A 214 15.10 -10.05 -1.15
N ARG A 215 14.10 -10.46 -0.37
CA ARG A 215 13.58 -11.83 -0.32
C ARG A 215 12.07 -11.80 -0.21
N LEU A 216 11.41 -12.63 -1.00
CA LEU A 216 9.98 -12.84 -0.95
C LEU A 216 9.71 -14.19 -0.27
N ARG A 217 8.86 -14.20 0.76
CA ARG A 217 8.56 -15.41 1.53
C ARG A 217 7.10 -15.44 1.96
N ALA A 218 6.45 -16.59 1.81
CA ALA A 218 5.11 -16.78 2.36
C ALA A 218 5.19 -16.96 3.89
N ALA A 219 4.16 -16.51 4.64
CA ALA A 219 4.19 -16.42 6.11
C ALA A 219 4.59 -17.72 6.84
N LYS A 220 4.39 -18.90 6.23
CA LYS A 220 4.71 -20.22 6.81
C LYS A 220 5.75 -21.02 6.01
N ALA A 221 6.40 -20.43 5.01
CA ALA A 221 7.35 -21.14 4.17
C ALA A 221 8.79 -21.05 4.73
N ALA A 222 9.46 -22.20 4.83
CA ALA A 222 10.87 -22.26 5.21
C ALA A 222 11.81 -21.72 4.10
N LYS A 223 11.42 -21.87 2.84
CA LYS A 223 12.18 -21.42 1.67
C LYS A 223 11.66 -20.08 1.15
N GLU A 224 12.57 -19.28 0.61
CA GLU A 224 12.25 -18.07 -0.14
C GLU A 224 11.57 -18.48 -1.47
N ALA A 225 10.50 -17.76 -1.84
CA ALA A 225 9.83 -17.95 -3.12
C ALA A 225 10.60 -17.28 -4.27
N ALA A 226 11.26 -16.15 -3.97
CA ALA A 226 12.17 -15.45 -4.85
C ALA A 226 13.13 -14.60 -4.01
N SER A 227 14.34 -14.35 -4.52
CA SER A 227 15.26 -13.40 -3.92
C SER A 227 16.20 -12.76 -4.93
N GLY A 228 16.81 -11.66 -4.54
CA GLY A 228 17.80 -10.94 -5.32
C GLY A 228 18.69 -10.11 -4.42
N GLN A 229 19.81 -9.66 -4.98
CA GLN A 229 20.73 -8.75 -4.32
C GLN A 229 21.51 -7.93 -5.33
N HIS A 230 21.97 -6.76 -4.92
CA HIS A 230 22.91 -5.94 -5.68
C HIS A 230 23.75 -5.07 -4.75
N ALA A 231 24.89 -4.60 -5.25
CA ALA A 231 25.74 -3.65 -4.56
C ALA A 231 25.24 -2.21 -4.81
N VAL A 232 25.43 -1.34 -3.82
CA VAL A 232 25.17 0.09 -3.91
C VAL A 232 26.21 0.84 -3.07
N GLN A 233 26.41 2.13 -3.35
CA GLN A 233 27.22 3.01 -2.51
C GLN A 233 26.33 4.04 -1.84
N GLY A 234 26.65 4.39 -0.59
CA GLY A 234 25.97 5.47 0.11
C GLY A 234 26.03 6.78 -0.68
N ALA A 235 24.89 7.42 -0.87
CA ALA A 235 24.78 8.71 -1.53
C ALA A 235 25.21 9.86 -0.59
N ASP A 236 25.77 10.92 -1.16
CA ASP A 236 26.16 12.12 -0.44
C ASP A 236 25.03 13.16 -0.44
N GLY A 237 24.78 13.79 0.71
CA GLY A 237 23.79 14.87 0.87
C GLY A 237 22.32 14.52 0.59
N ARG A 238 21.98 13.24 0.33
CA ARG A 238 20.63 12.78 -0.02
C ARG A 238 20.42 11.31 0.35
N PRO A 239 19.19 10.81 0.43
CA PRO A 239 18.96 9.37 0.57
C PRO A 239 19.62 8.56 -0.55
N THR A 240 20.12 7.38 -0.19
CA THR A 240 20.55 6.38 -1.15
C THR A 240 19.30 5.70 -1.71
N VAL A 241 19.00 5.94 -2.99
CA VAL A 241 17.84 5.34 -3.67
C VAL A 241 18.11 3.86 -3.93
N LEU A 242 17.23 2.99 -3.43
CA LEU A 242 17.29 1.55 -3.64
C LEU A 242 16.07 1.10 -4.45
N ALA A 243 16.32 0.37 -5.54
CA ALA A 243 15.27 -0.25 -6.34
C ALA A 243 15.69 -1.65 -6.74
N GLY A 244 14.73 -2.57 -6.85
CA GLY A 244 15.02 -3.95 -7.19
C GLY A 244 13.91 -4.61 -7.99
N THR A 245 14.20 -5.80 -8.49
CA THR A 245 13.28 -6.62 -9.26
C THR A 245 13.36 -8.07 -8.81
N LEU A 246 12.21 -8.73 -8.70
CA LEU A 246 12.08 -10.17 -8.51
C LEU A 246 11.25 -10.77 -9.64
N ASP A 247 11.66 -11.96 -10.11
CA ASP A 247 10.86 -12.78 -11.00
C ASP A 247 9.77 -13.51 -10.19
N LEU A 248 8.51 -13.30 -10.60
CA LEU A 248 7.34 -13.95 -10.01
C LEU A 248 6.78 -15.09 -10.87
N SER A 249 7.35 -15.36 -12.05
CA SER A 249 6.82 -16.35 -13.01
C SER A 249 6.58 -17.74 -12.41
N LYS A 250 7.40 -18.13 -11.42
CA LYS A 250 7.29 -19.42 -10.69
C LYS A 250 6.73 -19.28 -9.27
N VAL A 251 6.34 -18.08 -8.87
CA VAL A 251 5.75 -17.84 -7.55
C VAL A 251 4.24 -18.16 -7.63
N PRO A 252 3.69 -19.03 -6.78
CA PRO A 252 2.27 -19.34 -6.80
C PRO A 252 1.41 -18.18 -6.27
N THR A 253 0.10 -18.27 -6.47
CA THR A 253 -0.88 -17.37 -5.82
C THR A 253 -0.79 -17.50 -4.30
N GLY A 254 -0.87 -16.37 -3.59
CA GLY A 254 -0.80 -16.33 -2.13
C GLY A 254 -0.38 -14.96 -1.58
N GLU A 255 -0.34 -14.87 -0.25
CA GLU A 255 0.19 -13.73 0.48
C GLU A 255 1.66 -13.97 0.86
N TYR A 256 2.48 -12.95 0.62
CA TYR A 256 3.92 -12.99 0.83
C TYR A 256 4.38 -11.75 1.58
N MET A 257 5.51 -11.87 2.25
CA MET A 257 6.26 -10.76 2.79
C MET A 257 7.52 -10.55 1.96
N LEU A 258 7.69 -9.33 1.44
CA LEU A 258 8.95 -8.86 0.90
C LEU A 258 9.77 -8.26 2.04
N THR A 259 10.96 -8.80 2.27
CA THR A 259 11.94 -8.22 3.20
C THR A 259 13.07 -7.61 2.39
N VAL A 260 13.38 -6.33 2.64
CA VAL A 260 14.53 -5.62 2.07
C VAL A 260 15.52 -5.33 3.19
N GLU A 261 16.74 -5.86 3.06
CA GLU A 261 17.84 -5.70 3.99
C GLU A 261 18.96 -4.86 3.34
N VAL A 262 19.56 -3.97 4.12
CA VAL A 262 20.83 -3.32 3.76
C VAL A 262 21.92 -3.83 4.68
N ARG A 263 23.02 -4.26 4.09
CA ARG A 263 24.15 -4.87 4.79
C ARG A 263 25.45 -4.14 4.45
N SER A 264 26.38 -4.10 5.40
CA SER A 264 27.73 -3.56 5.17
C SER A 264 28.59 -4.51 4.33
N ALA A 265 29.76 -4.03 3.88
CA ALA A 265 30.76 -4.87 3.21
C ALA A 265 31.24 -6.08 4.04
N LYS A 266 31.13 -6.03 5.37
CA LYS A 266 31.40 -7.16 6.28
C LYS A 266 30.19 -8.09 6.47
N ASN A 267 29.18 -7.96 5.61
CA ASN A 267 27.92 -8.69 5.66
C ASN A 267 27.14 -8.53 6.98
N GLN A 268 27.32 -7.41 7.69
CA GLN A 268 26.52 -7.09 8.89
C GLN A 268 25.23 -6.38 8.50
N LEU A 269 24.09 -6.81 9.05
CA LEU A 269 22.79 -6.15 8.82
C LEU A 269 22.81 -4.74 9.44
N LEU A 270 22.53 -3.72 8.63
CA LEU A 270 22.44 -2.34 9.09
C LEU A 270 20.99 -1.93 9.35
N THR A 271 20.09 -2.31 8.46
CA THR A 271 18.66 -2.01 8.55
C THR A 271 17.85 -2.99 7.70
N THR A 272 16.57 -3.12 8.03
CA THR A 272 15.60 -3.99 7.35
C THR A 272 14.24 -3.31 7.29
N GLN A 273 13.49 -3.57 6.23
CA GLN A 273 12.10 -3.16 6.08
C GLN A 273 11.29 -4.26 5.42
N THR A 274 10.01 -4.37 5.78
CA THR A 274 9.09 -5.37 5.24
C THR A 274 7.83 -4.76 4.66
N THR A 275 7.27 -5.39 3.63
CA THR A 275 5.94 -5.06 3.10
C THR A 275 5.22 -6.30 2.61
N THR A 276 3.89 -6.29 2.66
CA THR A 276 3.05 -7.40 2.21
C THR A 276 2.84 -7.34 0.69
N VAL A 277 2.91 -8.49 0.05
CA VAL A 277 2.74 -8.70 -1.39
C VAL A 277 1.63 -9.72 -1.58
N ASN A 278 0.64 -9.37 -2.39
CA ASN A 278 -0.48 -10.24 -2.73
C ASN A 278 -0.33 -10.72 -4.16
N ARG A 279 -0.16 -12.02 -4.39
CA ARG A 279 -0.12 -12.60 -5.74
C ARG A 279 -1.43 -13.30 -6.04
N ASN A 280 -2.14 -12.91 -7.10
CA ASN A 280 -3.35 -13.58 -7.56
C ASN A 280 -3.44 -13.65 -9.10
N THR A 281 -3.06 -14.78 -9.68
CA THR A 281 -3.04 -14.97 -11.15
C THR A 281 -4.41 -15.25 -11.77
N ALA A 282 -5.46 -15.42 -10.94
CA ALA A 282 -6.84 -15.55 -11.42
C ALA A 282 -7.44 -14.20 -11.84
N ASP A 283 -7.02 -13.13 -11.16
CA ASP A 283 -7.55 -11.78 -11.38
C ASP A 283 -6.72 -10.99 -12.40
N TYR A 284 -7.34 -9.94 -12.96
CA TYR A 284 -6.64 -8.89 -13.69
C TYR A 284 -6.12 -7.84 -12.72
N ALA A 285 -4.87 -7.42 -12.91
CA ALA A 285 -4.30 -6.37 -12.09
C ALA A 285 -5.01 -5.05 -12.44
N PRO A 286 -5.45 -4.27 -11.45
CA PRO A 286 -5.91 -2.94 -11.75
C PRO A 286 -4.75 -2.14 -12.36
N ALA A 287 -5.07 -1.26 -13.31
CA ALA A 287 -4.10 -0.24 -13.71
C ALA A 287 -3.70 0.52 -12.44
N GLY A 288 -2.40 0.50 -12.11
CA GLY A 288 -1.89 1.27 -10.98
C GLY A 288 -2.25 2.74 -11.15
N ALA A 289 -2.35 3.48 -10.05
CA ALA A 289 -2.55 4.93 -10.10
C ALA A 289 -1.43 5.55 -10.98
N VAL A 290 -1.84 6.08 -12.12
CA VAL A 290 -0.98 6.81 -13.06
C VAL A 290 -1.64 8.12 -13.38
N MET A 291 -0.85 9.11 -13.78
CA MET A 291 -1.38 10.31 -14.40
C MET A 291 -2.32 9.90 -15.54
N PRO A 292 -3.52 10.50 -15.64
CA PRO A 292 -4.27 10.49 -16.89
C PRO A 292 -3.33 11.01 -17.99
N ARG A 293 -3.28 10.29 -19.12
CA ARG A 293 -2.58 10.78 -20.31
C ARG A 293 -3.36 11.91 -20.95
#